data_AF-A0A833PBE6-F1
#
_entry.id   AF-A0A833PBE6-F1
#
_cell.length_a   1.000
_cell.length_b   1.000
_cell.length_c   1.000
_cell.angle_alpha   90.00
_cell.angle_beta   90.00
_cell.angle_gamma   90.00
#
_symmetry.space_group_name_H-M   'P 1'
#
loop_
_entity.id
_entity.type
_entity.pdbx_description
1 polymer ?
#
loop_
_entity_poly.entity_id
_entity_poly.type
_entity_poly.pdbx_seq_one_letter_code
_entity_poly.pdbx_strand_id
1 'polypeptide(L)'
;MLKKILIALSLLISPILSYAASCFELNLRAYQKEQEINPRWELVAQSKNRIYFYSAPKNFCKMNDTFVIQNDNVTAYSVYKDRAKQA
;
A
#
# COMPACT_ATOMS: atom_id res chain seq x y z
N MET A 1 -9.03 45.01 8.82
CA MET A 1 -10.02 44.10 8.20
C MET A 1 -9.42 43.31 7.05
N LEU A 2 -8.89 43.99 6.01
CA LEU A 2 -8.33 43.37 4.79
C LEU A 2 -7.26 42.29 5.05
N LYS A 3 -6.35 42.50 6.01
CA LYS A 3 -5.30 41.51 6.37
C LYS A 3 -5.86 40.20 6.94
N LYS A 4 -6.98 40.26 7.67
CA LYS A 4 -7.66 39.05 8.21
C LYS A 4 -8.39 38.28 7.10
N ILE A 5 -8.96 39.00 6.14
CA ILE A 5 -9.63 38.43 4.95
C ILE A 5 -8.60 37.71 4.05
N LEU A 6 -7.42 38.31 3.84
CA LEU A 6 -6.33 37.69 3.08
C LEU A 6 -5.83 36.38 3.71
N ILE A 7 -5.71 36.32 5.05
CA ILE A 7 -5.29 35.10 5.77
C ILE A 7 -6.37 34.02 5.67
N ALA A 8 -7.66 34.38 5.81
CA ALA A 8 -8.76 33.45 5.66
C ALA A 8 -8.83 32.86 4.25
N LEU A 9 -8.60 33.69 3.22
CA LEU A 9 -8.59 33.26 1.82
C LEU A 9 -7.43 32.31 1.51
N SER A 10 -6.26 32.52 2.12
CA SER A 10 -5.10 31.62 2.03
C SER A 10 -5.38 30.21 2.58
N LEU A 11 -6.14 30.11 3.67
CA LEU A 11 -6.47 28.82 4.30
C LEU A 11 -7.44 27.98 3.45
N LEU A 12 -8.32 28.63 2.68
CA LEU A 12 -9.33 27.95 1.84
C LEU A 12 -8.73 27.25 0.60
N ILE A 13 -7.52 27.64 0.17
CA ILE A 13 -6.85 27.08 -1.02
C ILE A 13 -5.99 25.85 -0.66
N SER A 14 -5.77 25.60 0.64
CA SER A 14 -4.93 24.49 1.13
C SER A 14 -5.35 23.05 0.71
N PRO A 15 -6.65 22.70 0.53
CA PRO A 15 -7.00 21.32 0.22
C PRO A 15 -6.74 20.93 -1.25
N ILE A 16 -6.55 21.90 -2.15
CA ILE A 16 -6.40 21.65 -3.60
C ILE A 16 -5.04 21.02 -3.92
N LEU A 17 -4.04 21.21 -3.06
CA LEU A 17 -2.70 20.61 -3.19
C LEU A 17 -2.59 19.24 -2.52
N SER A 18 -3.66 18.73 -1.92
CA SER A 18 -3.65 17.44 -1.24
C SER A 18 -3.82 16.31 -2.25
N TYR A 19 -2.70 15.77 -2.74
CA TYR A 19 -2.70 14.53 -3.51
C TYR A 19 -2.96 13.33 -2.59
N ALA A 20 -4.23 13.05 -2.32
CA ALA A 20 -4.64 11.80 -1.70
C ALA A 20 -4.75 10.72 -2.78
N ALA A 21 -3.72 9.88 -2.92
CA ALA A 21 -3.84 8.68 -3.73
C ALA A 21 -4.64 7.63 -2.94
N SER A 22 -5.77 7.16 -3.48
CA SER A 22 -6.53 6.07 -2.85
C SER A 22 -5.80 4.75 -3.00
N CYS A 23 -6.06 3.79 -2.09
CA CYS A 23 -5.52 2.44 -2.24
C CYS A 23 -5.96 1.78 -3.55
N PHE A 24 -7.17 2.08 -4.03
CA PHE A 24 -7.66 1.61 -5.33
C PHE A 24 -6.78 2.09 -6.48
N GLU A 25 -6.53 3.40 -6.57
CA GLU A 25 -5.68 3.99 -7.62
C GLU A 25 -4.24 3.45 -7.57
N LEU A 26 -3.71 3.27 -6.36
CA LEU A 26 -2.38 2.72 -6.15
C LEU A 26 -2.30 1.25 -6.55
N ASN A 27 -3.34 0.48 -6.25
CA ASN A 27 -3.43 -0.93 -6.61
C ASN A 27 -3.48 -1.10 -8.13
N LEU A 28 -4.31 -0.30 -8.81
CA LEU A 28 -4.41 -0.30 -10.27
C LEU A 28 -3.05 -0.05 -10.94
N ARG A 29 -2.27 0.90 -10.41
CA ARG A 29 -0.91 1.19 -10.89
C ARG A 29 0.09 0.08 -10.56
N ALA A 30 -0.09 -0.62 -9.45
CA ALA A 30 0.74 -1.74 -9.05
C ALA A 30 0.50 -2.94 -9.98
N TYR A 31 -0.76 -3.32 -10.21
CA TYR A 31 -1.15 -4.39 -11.13
C TYR A 31 -0.57 -4.23 -12.53
N GLN A 32 -0.58 -3.02 -13.09
CA GLN A 32 0.03 -2.75 -14.40
C GLN A 32 1.54 -3.06 -14.48
N LYS A 33 2.22 -3.14 -13.33
CA LYS A 33 3.66 -3.38 -13.21
C LYS A 33 3.99 -4.73 -12.58
N GLU A 34 2.98 -5.46 -12.12
CA GLU A 34 3.15 -6.78 -11.55
C GLU A 34 3.56 -7.77 -12.63
N GLN A 35 4.35 -8.76 -12.22
CA GLN A 35 4.65 -9.92 -13.03
C GLN A 35 3.84 -11.08 -12.49
N GLU A 36 2.92 -11.58 -13.31
CA GLU A 36 2.24 -12.85 -13.01
C GLU A 36 3.27 -13.96 -12.95
N ILE A 37 3.16 -14.80 -11.92
CA ILE A 37 3.95 -16.02 -11.79
C ILE A 37 2.98 -17.20 -11.81
N ASN A 38 3.28 -18.23 -12.61
CA ASN A 38 2.64 -19.53 -12.44
C ASN A 38 2.99 -20.03 -11.03
N PRO A 39 2.03 -20.37 -10.14
CA PRO A 39 2.29 -20.60 -8.73
C PRO A 39 3.44 -21.59 -8.54
N ARG A 40 4.60 -21.04 -8.17
CA ARG A 40 5.85 -21.79 -7.98
C ARG A 40 6.27 -21.84 -6.52
N TRP A 41 5.74 -20.94 -5.70
CA TRP A 41 6.21 -20.72 -4.34
C TRP A 41 5.08 -20.84 -3.34
N GLU A 42 4.99 -22.02 -2.75
CA GLU A 42 4.44 -22.18 -1.41
C GLU A 42 5.45 -21.59 -0.42
N LEU A 43 5.00 -20.67 0.41
CA LEU A 43 5.79 -19.98 1.41
C LEU A 43 5.21 -20.29 2.79
N VAL A 44 6.09 -20.49 3.77
CA VAL A 44 5.68 -20.69 5.16
C VAL A 44 6.02 -19.42 5.94
N ALA A 45 5.06 -18.86 6.66
CA ALA A 45 5.26 -17.67 7.47
C ALA A 45 6.21 -17.95 8.66
N GLN A 46 7.35 -17.24 8.71
CA GLN A 46 8.39 -17.44 9.73
C GLN A 46 8.36 -16.42 10.87
N SER A 47 7.56 -15.36 10.75
CA SER A 47 7.54 -14.26 11.74
C SER A 47 6.78 -14.65 13.00
N LYS A 48 7.31 -14.29 14.18
CA LYS A 48 6.58 -14.37 15.46
C LYS A 48 5.46 -13.32 15.58
N ASN A 49 5.54 -12.25 14.78
CA ASN A 49 4.52 -11.20 14.71
C ASN A 49 3.59 -11.42 13.51
N ARG A 50 2.37 -10.89 13.58
CA ARG A 50 1.41 -10.89 12.46
C ARG A 50 2.02 -10.22 11.23
N ILE A 51 1.98 -10.91 10.09
CA ILE A 51 2.34 -10.34 8.79
C ILE A 51 1.03 -9.95 8.11
N TYR A 52 0.88 -8.68 7.76
CA TYR A 52 -0.36 -8.14 7.23
C TYR A 52 -0.32 -8.03 5.72
N PHE A 53 -1.48 -8.26 5.08
CA PHE A 53 -1.66 -7.96 3.67
C PHE A 53 -1.88 -6.46 3.46
N TYR A 54 -1.59 -6.03 2.24
CA TYR A 54 -1.82 -4.67 1.79
C TYR A 54 -2.64 -4.72 0.51
N SER A 55 -3.63 -3.85 0.38
CA SER A 55 -4.41 -3.71 -0.85
C SER A 55 -3.68 -2.88 -1.91
N ALA A 56 -2.54 -2.26 -1.58
CA ALA A 56 -1.68 -1.47 -2.45
C ALA A 56 -0.30 -1.22 -1.79
N PRO A 57 0.75 -0.81 -2.54
CA PRO A 57 2.14 -0.70 -2.04
C PRO A 57 2.40 0.55 -1.17
N LYS A 58 1.54 0.80 -0.17
CA LYS A 58 1.67 1.87 0.82
C LYS A 58 1.14 1.43 2.19
N ASN A 59 1.79 1.90 3.26
CA ASN A 59 1.48 1.50 4.63
C ASN A 59 0.02 1.79 5.04
N PHE A 60 -0.58 2.88 4.54
CA PHE A 60 -1.97 3.21 4.85
C PHE A 60 -2.99 2.27 4.16
N CYS A 61 -2.54 1.42 3.23
CA CYS A 61 -3.35 0.40 2.56
C CYS A 61 -3.25 -0.98 3.25
N LYS A 62 -2.74 -1.01 4.49
CA LYS A 62 -2.70 -2.20 5.34
C LYS A 62 -4.11 -2.71 5.63
N MET A 63 -4.32 -4.00 5.43
CA MET A 63 -5.57 -4.69 5.78
C MET A 63 -5.46 -5.22 7.21
N ASN A 64 -6.06 -4.54 8.18
CA ASN A 64 -5.88 -4.90 9.60
C ASN A 64 -6.55 -6.23 10.00
N ASP A 65 -7.61 -6.61 9.29
CA ASP A 65 -8.39 -7.82 9.58
C ASP A 65 -7.89 -9.04 8.79
N THR A 66 -6.87 -8.87 7.95
CA THR A 66 -6.31 -9.94 7.11
C THR A 66 -4.81 -10.02 7.32
N PHE A 67 -4.37 -11.09 7.98
CA PHE A 67 -2.98 -11.31 8.32
C PHE A 67 -2.68 -12.81 8.33
N VAL A 68 -1.41 -13.14 8.22
CA VAL A 68 -0.88 -14.48 8.48
C VAL A 68 -0.08 -14.50 9.77
N ILE A 69 -0.08 -15.65 10.41
CA ILE A 69 0.66 -15.94 11.63
C ILE A 69 1.75 -16.97 11.36
N GLN A 70 2.58 -17.22 12.37
CA GLN A 70 3.68 -18.18 12.26
C GLN A 70 3.16 -19.56 11.84
N ASN A 71 3.86 -20.19 10.89
CA ASN A 71 3.58 -21.50 10.31
C ASN A 71 2.35 -21.59 9.38
N ASP A 72 1.71 -20.48 9.04
CA ASP A 72 0.73 -20.47 7.96
C ASP A 72 1.42 -20.74 6.61
N ASN A 73 0.81 -21.59 5.78
CA ASN A 73 1.22 -21.79 4.38
C ASN A 73 0.48 -20.80 3.48
N VAL A 74 1.21 -20.12 2.60
CA VAL A 74 0.65 -19.19 1.61
C VAL A 74 1.21 -19.45 0.22
N THR A 75 0.37 -19.27 -0.79
CA THR A 75 0.78 -19.34 -2.20
C THR A 75 0.90 -17.93 -2.76
N ALA A 76 2.06 -17.61 -3.33
CA ALA A 76 2.26 -16.35 -4.03
C ALA A 76 1.91 -16.48 -5.52
N TYR A 77 1.05 -15.58 -6.02
CA TYR A 77 0.60 -15.54 -7.43
C TYR A 77 1.18 -14.39 -8.24
N SER A 78 1.67 -13.34 -7.58
CA SER A 78 2.36 -12.23 -8.23
C SER A 78 3.47 -11.69 -7.34
N VAL A 79 4.40 -10.95 -7.96
CA VAL A 79 5.45 -10.23 -7.24
C VAL A 79 5.47 -8.79 -7.73
N TYR A 80 5.27 -7.87 -6.79
CA TYR A 80 5.60 -6.47 -7.00
C TYR A 80 7.09 -6.23 -6.69
N LYS A 81 7.75 -5.34 -7.44
CA LYS A 81 9.22 -5.16 -7.54
C LYS A 81 9.98 -4.85 -6.22
N ASP A 82 9.35 -4.92 -5.06
CA ASP A 82 9.95 -4.68 -3.75
C ASP A 82 11.07 -5.68 -3.41
N ARG A 83 11.10 -6.86 -4.08
CA ARG A 83 12.19 -7.85 -3.91
C ARG A 83 13.46 -7.57 -4.71
N ALA A 84 13.48 -6.63 -5.66
CA ALA A 84 14.68 -6.36 -6.46
C ALA A 84 15.86 -5.77 -5.66
N LYS A 85 15.64 -5.40 -4.39
CA LYS A 85 16.66 -4.82 -3.49
C LYS A 85 17.10 -5.76 -2.36
N GLN A 86 16.65 -7.01 -2.33
CA GLN A 86 16.95 -7.94 -1.23
C GLN A 86 17.74 -9.20 -1.67
N ALA A 87 18.33 -9.18 -2.87
CA ALA A 87 19.28 -10.20 -3.33
C ALA A 87 20.71 -9.66 -3.28
#